data_AF-A0A420Y6S1-F1
#
_entry.id   AF-A0A420Y6S1-F1
#
_cell.length_a   1.000
_cell.length_b   1.000
_cell.length_c   1.000
_cell.angle_alpha   90.00
_cell.angle_beta   90.00
_cell.angle_gamma   90.00
#
_symmetry.space_group_name_H-M   'P 1'
#
loop_
_entity.id
_entity.type
_entity.pdbx_description
1 polymer ?
#
loop_
_entity_poly.entity_id
_entity_poly.type
_entity_poly.pdbx_seq_one_letter_code
_entity_poly.pdbx_strand_id
1 'polypeptide(L)'
;MSKDTYTLKTRFGEVEVSKNAIEGDFTTIPVIDLTDMKSPDLEKRKRVASQIYDASSKVGFFYIKNHGIAEETIEKIHIAAHKYFALPLEAKMETYMGTSKNFRGYTPLLGGHQSTQVEEKPSGNLSEAFDIGYELAGDRQAKPTDVLSTDDAGMYGSNIWPREELLPGFRDTFLDYYSQILDLGRDMLRIFALALDLPEDHFDSVVKHPGSLSRLMFYPPQAVGMDEHEGIAPHTDYECFTILSQDTVPALQVLNKSGQWIVAKPMKNHFVVNIGDFFSFWYHPS
;
A
#
# COMPACT_ATOMS: atom_id res chain seq x y z
N MET A 1 -25.15 -22.62 -29.14
CA MET A 1 -25.23 -21.21 -28.72
C MET A 1 -23.91 -20.56 -29.08
N SER A 2 -23.93 -19.57 -29.96
CA SER A 2 -22.73 -18.85 -30.43
C SER A 2 -22.12 -18.11 -29.24
N LYS A 3 -20.84 -18.34 -28.93
CA LYS A 3 -20.12 -17.54 -27.93
C LYS A 3 -19.84 -16.18 -28.58
N ASP A 4 -20.51 -15.13 -28.11
CA ASP A 4 -20.22 -13.77 -28.54
C ASP A 4 -18.80 -13.40 -28.11
N THR A 5 -17.88 -13.25 -29.06
CA THR A 5 -16.50 -12.78 -28.86
C THR A 5 -16.28 -11.48 -29.63
N TYR A 6 -15.30 -10.68 -29.22
CA TYR A 6 -14.73 -9.57 -29.96
C TYR A 6 -13.20 -9.70 -29.94
N THR A 7 -12.58 -9.28 -31.03
CA THR A 7 -11.13 -9.40 -31.17
C THR A 7 -10.46 -8.15 -30.63
N LEU A 8 -9.67 -8.31 -29.58
CA LEU A 8 -8.78 -7.27 -29.07
C LEU A 8 -7.47 -7.33 -29.84
N LYS A 9 -7.13 -6.24 -30.53
CA LYS A 9 -5.80 -6.07 -31.11
C LYS A 9 -4.86 -5.63 -30.01
N THR A 10 -3.95 -6.53 -29.66
CA THR A 10 -2.83 -6.25 -28.76
C THR A 10 -1.54 -6.27 -29.57
N ARG A 11 -0.45 -5.75 -29.02
CA ARG A 11 0.88 -5.84 -29.66
C ARG A 11 1.42 -7.28 -29.75
N PHE A 12 0.80 -8.25 -29.09
CA PHE A 12 1.14 -9.68 -29.15
C PHE A 12 0.30 -10.47 -30.16
N GLY A 13 -0.57 -9.78 -30.89
CA GLY A 13 -1.50 -10.37 -31.84
C GLY A 13 -2.96 -10.14 -31.48
N GLU A 14 -3.82 -10.71 -32.32
CA GLU A 14 -5.25 -10.70 -32.14
C GLU A 14 -5.65 -11.72 -31.06
N VAL A 15 -6.24 -11.23 -29.97
CA VAL A 15 -6.78 -12.08 -28.91
C VAL A 15 -8.29 -12.09 -29.05
N GLU A 16 -8.87 -13.27 -29.22
CA GLU A 16 -10.32 -13.43 -29.13
C GLU A 16 -10.75 -13.29 -27.67
N VAL A 17 -11.44 -12.20 -27.37
CA VAL A 17 -11.99 -11.93 -26.05
C VAL A 17 -13.48 -12.16 -26.10
N SER A 18 -13.99 -13.03 -25.25
CA SER A 18 -15.43 -13.24 -25.13
C SER A 18 -16.12 -11.93 -24.69
N LYS A 19 -17.14 -11.48 -25.43
CA LYS A 19 -18.05 -10.39 -25.00
C LYS A 19 -18.75 -10.76 -23.70
N ASN A 20 -19.00 -12.06 -23.52
CA ASN A 20 -19.29 -12.62 -22.21
C ASN A 20 -17.95 -12.88 -21.54
N ALA A 21 -17.39 -11.87 -20.86
CA ALA A 21 -16.32 -12.12 -19.91
C ALA A 21 -16.72 -13.37 -19.12
N ILE A 22 -15.88 -14.39 -19.07
CA ILE A 22 -16.13 -15.50 -18.15
C ILE A 22 -16.02 -14.83 -16.77
N GLU A 23 -17.17 -14.58 -16.16
CA GLU A 23 -17.33 -13.98 -14.83
C GLU A 23 -16.58 -14.83 -13.82
N GLY A 24 -15.33 -14.44 -13.55
CA GLY A 24 -14.47 -15.10 -12.57
C GLY A 24 -14.73 -14.49 -11.20
N ASP A 25 -15.66 -15.07 -10.46
CA ASP A 25 -15.82 -14.82 -9.03
C ASP A 25 -14.60 -15.39 -8.29
N PHE A 26 -13.74 -14.54 -7.71
CA PHE A 26 -12.64 -15.05 -6.89
C PHE A 26 -13.15 -15.27 -5.46
N THR A 27 -12.93 -16.47 -4.95
CA THR A 27 -13.21 -16.85 -3.55
C THR A 27 -11.95 -16.83 -2.68
N THR A 28 -10.77 -16.64 -3.30
CA THR A 28 -9.47 -16.60 -2.63
C THR A 28 -8.56 -15.57 -3.29
N ILE A 29 -7.71 -14.94 -2.48
CA ILE A 29 -6.67 -14.02 -2.93
C ILE A 29 -5.40 -14.86 -3.22
N PRO A 30 -4.81 -14.77 -4.42
CA PRO A 30 -3.66 -15.60 -4.81
C PRO A 30 -2.41 -15.24 -4.00
N VAL A 31 -1.52 -16.21 -3.81
CA VAL A 31 -0.20 -16.02 -3.17
C VAL A 31 0.91 -16.16 -4.20
N ILE A 32 1.78 -15.16 -4.29
CA ILE A 32 2.90 -15.09 -5.22
C ILE A 32 4.21 -15.22 -4.45
N ASP A 33 5.12 -16.05 -4.96
CA ASP A 33 6.44 -16.28 -4.40
C ASP A 33 7.48 -15.38 -5.09
N LEU A 34 8.10 -14.46 -4.35
CA LEU A 34 9.07 -13.51 -4.89
C LEU A 34 10.52 -14.03 -4.90
N THR A 35 10.77 -15.31 -4.58
CA THR A 35 12.12 -15.90 -4.54
C THR A 35 12.95 -15.61 -5.81
N ASP A 36 12.31 -15.70 -6.97
CA ASP A 36 12.96 -15.51 -8.28
C ASP A 36 12.93 -14.05 -8.78
N MET A 37 12.40 -13.09 -8.00
CA MET A 37 12.23 -11.67 -8.41
C MET A 37 13.56 -11.00 -8.78
N LYS A 38 14.65 -11.35 -8.09
CA LYS A 38 16.01 -10.83 -8.34
C LYS A 38 16.91 -11.86 -9.02
N SER A 39 16.35 -12.90 -9.62
CA SER A 39 17.11 -13.94 -10.30
C SER A 39 17.95 -13.35 -11.44
N PRO A 40 19.21 -13.79 -11.65
CA PRO A 40 20.00 -13.39 -12.81
C PRO A 40 19.43 -13.95 -14.14
N ASP A 41 18.59 -14.98 -14.06
CA ASP A 41 17.84 -15.51 -15.20
C ASP A 41 16.56 -14.68 -15.43
N LEU A 42 16.47 -14.05 -16.60
CA LEU A 42 15.33 -13.24 -17.01
C LEU A 42 14.02 -14.03 -17.10
N GLU A 43 14.06 -15.29 -17.54
CA GLU A 43 12.84 -16.10 -17.71
C GLU A 43 12.23 -16.47 -16.36
N LYS A 44 13.05 -16.60 -15.32
CA LYS A 44 12.59 -16.72 -13.93
C LYS A 44 11.82 -15.47 -13.48
N ARG A 45 12.37 -14.28 -13.73
CA ARG A 45 11.71 -13.00 -13.40
C ARG A 45 10.41 -12.81 -14.18
N LYS A 46 10.39 -13.12 -15.48
CA LYS A 46 9.18 -13.08 -16.31
C LYS A 46 8.07 -14.01 -15.81
N ARG A 47 8.40 -15.17 -15.22
CA ARG A 47 7.39 -16.03 -14.59
C ARG A 47 6.72 -15.37 -13.40
N VAL A 48 7.49 -14.68 -12.54
CA VAL A 48 6.94 -13.88 -11.44
C VAL A 48 6.05 -12.76 -12.01
N ALA A 49 6.53 -12.07 -13.05
CA ALA A 49 5.77 -11.01 -13.73
C ALA A 49 4.43 -11.50 -14.30
N SER A 50 4.40 -12.68 -14.92
CA SER A 50 3.19 -13.29 -15.45
C SER A 50 2.18 -13.64 -14.34
N GLN A 51 2.63 -14.13 -13.19
CA GLN A 51 1.75 -14.39 -12.04
C GLN A 51 1.14 -13.09 -11.49
N ILE A 52 1.95 -12.03 -11.40
CA ILE A 52 1.51 -10.72 -10.96
C ILE A 52 0.50 -10.12 -11.95
N TYR A 53 0.75 -10.20 -13.26
CA TYR A 53 -0.18 -9.74 -14.30
C TYR A 53 -1.55 -10.41 -14.15
N ASP A 54 -1.54 -11.73 -14.00
CA ASP A 54 -2.75 -12.54 -13.85
C ASP A 54 -3.53 -12.17 -12.59
N ALA A 55 -2.86 -12.08 -11.44
CA ALA A 55 -3.51 -11.70 -10.19
C ALA A 55 -4.07 -10.28 -10.25
N SER A 56 -3.32 -9.33 -10.80
CA SER A 56 -3.74 -7.93 -10.93
C SER A 56 -4.95 -7.80 -11.85
N SER A 57 -4.96 -8.48 -13.00
CA SER A 57 -6.03 -8.37 -14.00
C SER A 57 -7.31 -9.12 -13.60
N LYS A 58 -7.19 -10.22 -12.86
CA LYS A 58 -8.34 -11.06 -12.45
C LYS A 58 -8.93 -10.61 -11.11
N VAL A 59 -8.07 -10.30 -10.14
CA VAL A 59 -8.43 -10.06 -8.73
C VAL A 59 -8.20 -8.61 -8.32
N GLY A 60 -7.09 -7.99 -8.75
CA GLY A 60 -6.65 -6.66 -8.29
C GLY A 60 -5.88 -6.68 -6.96
N PHE A 61 -5.84 -7.84 -6.29
CA PHE A 61 -5.15 -8.10 -5.02
C PHE A 61 -4.38 -9.41 -5.08
N PHE A 62 -3.27 -9.49 -4.36
CA PHE A 62 -2.51 -10.72 -4.14
C PHE A 62 -1.68 -10.65 -2.86
N TYR A 63 -1.36 -11.79 -2.28
CA TYR A 63 -0.33 -11.90 -1.26
C TYR A 63 1.04 -12.10 -1.90
N ILE A 64 2.08 -11.57 -1.26
CA ILE A 64 3.48 -11.87 -1.58
C ILE A 64 4.18 -12.53 -0.40
N LYS A 65 5.04 -13.51 -0.69
CA LYS A 65 5.96 -14.15 0.27
C LYS A 65 7.39 -14.17 -0.28
N ASN A 66 8.35 -14.49 0.58
CA ASN A 66 9.78 -14.49 0.23
C ASN A 66 10.24 -13.13 -0.34
N HIS A 67 9.67 -12.04 0.19
CA HIS A 67 9.90 -10.65 -0.24
C HIS A 67 11.26 -10.08 0.23
N GLY A 68 12.00 -10.82 1.07
CA GLY A 68 13.36 -10.46 1.49
C GLY A 68 13.45 -9.48 2.67
N ILE A 69 12.33 -9.13 3.30
CA ILE A 69 12.30 -8.33 4.54
C ILE A 69 12.23 -9.31 5.72
N ALA A 70 13.10 -9.11 6.71
CA ALA A 70 13.14 -9.97 7.89
C ALA A 70 11.86 -9.82 8.73
N GLU A 71 11.37 -10.94 9.26
CA GLU A 71 10.23 -10.97 10.19
C GLU A 71 10.44 -10.02 11.38
N GLU A 72 11.65 -9.98 11.94
CA GLU A 72 12.01 -9.09 13.04
C GLU A 72 11.81 -7.60 12.70
N THR A 73 12.07 -7.18 11.46
CA THR A 73 11.81 -5.80 11.02
C THR A 73 10.32 -5.49 11.06
N ILE A 74 9.49 -6.42 10.56
CA ILE A 74 8.03 -6.30 10.54
C ILE A 74 7.49 -6.25 11.98
N GLU A 75 7.96 -7.13 12.86
CA GLU A 75 7.57 -7.15 14.26
C GLU A 75 7.95 -5.85 14.98
N LYS A 76 9.16 -5.32 14.74
CA LYS A 76 9.62 -4.06 15.34
C LYS A 76 8.72 -2.88 14.98
N ILE A 77 8.30 -2.76 13.71
CA ILE A 77 7.41 -1.66 13.32
C ILE A 77 6.01 -1.81 13.91
N HIS A 78 5.47 -3.03 14.01
CA HIS A 78 4.19 -3.27 14.70
C HIS A 78 4.27 -2.92 16.19
N ILE A 79 5.34 -3.31 16.87
CA ILE A 79 5.59 -2.93 18.28
C ILE A 79 5.71 -1.41 18.42
N ALA A 80 6.43 -0.75 17.51
CA ALA A 80 6.56 0.70 17.50
C ALA A 80 5.21 1.40 17.29
N ALA A 81 4.39 0.88 16.37
CA ALA A 81 3.03 1.36 16.14
C ALA A 81 2.16 1.25 17.39
N HIS A 82 2.14 0.08 18.05
CA HIS A 82 1.39 -0.10 19.30
C HIS A 82 1.84 0.88 20.39
N LYS A 83 3.15 1.08 20.57
CA LYS A 83 3.66 2.06 21.55
C LYS A 83 3.24 3.49 21.19
N TYR A 84 3.28 3.85 19.91
CA TYR A 84 2.86 5.15 19.43
C TYR A 84 1.37 5.41 19.71
N PHE A 85 0.49 4.48 19.31
CA PHE A 85 -0.96 4.66 19.49
C PHE A 85 -1.41 4.57 20.97
N ALA A 86 -0.60 3.95 21.82
CA ALA A 86 -0.80 3.92 23.27
C ALA A 86 -0.40 5.24 23.99
N LEU A 87 0.24 6.19 23.30
CA LEU A 87 0.52 7.50 23.87
C LEU A 87 -0.79 8.26 24.19
N PRO A 88 -0.78 9.16 25.21
CA PRO A 88 -1.89 10.08 25.45
C PRO A 88 -2.24 10.88 24.18
N LEU A 89 -3.52 11.20 24.01
CA LEU A 89 -3.99 11.93 22.84
C LEU A 89 -3.24 13.25 22.67
N GLU A 90 -2.98 13.96 23.77
CA GLU A 90 -2.26 15.23 23.77
C GLU A 90 -0.86 15.09 23.16
N ALA A 91 -0.16 13.98 23.47
CA ALA A 91 1.16 13.70 22.91
C ALA A 91 1.09 13.36 21.42
N LYS A 92 0.09 12.56 20.99
CA LYS A 92 -0.11 12.26 19.56
C LYS A 92 -0.45 13.52 18.75
N MET A 93 -1.28 14.40 19.33
CA MET A 93 -1.68 15.67 18.72
C MET A 93 -0.53 16.68 18.55
N GLU A 94 0.60 16.52 19.24
CA GLU A 94 1.81 17.31 18.95
C GLU A 94 2.31 17.10 17.51
N THR A 95 1.97 15.96 16.92
CA THR A 95 2.31 15.61 15.53
C THR A 95 1.12 15.73 14.57
N TYR A 96 0.06 16.47 14.94
CA TYR A 96 -1.18 16.52 14.16
C TYR A 96 -0.97 16.96 12.71
N MET A 97 -1.47 16.15 11.77
CA MET A 97 -1.26 16.35 10.33
C MET A 97 -1.78 17.69 9.82
N GLY A 98 -2.82 18.27 10.44
CA GLY A 98 -3.39 19.55 10.01
C GLY A 98 -2.47 20.75 10.24
N THR A 99 -1.38 20.57 11.00
CA THR A 99 -0.31 21.57 11.13
C THR A 99 0.81 21.38 10.11
N SER A 100 0.81 20.25 9.39
CA SER A 100 1.77 19.93 8.34
C SER A 100 1.38 20.57 7.01
N LYS A 101 2.35 21.14 6.31
CA LYS A 101 2.14 21.62 4.94
C LYS A 101 1.89 20.49 3.93
N ASN A 102 2.29 19.26 4.28
CA ASN A 102 2.32 18.11 3.39
C ASN A 102 1.51 16.92 3.94
N PHE A 103 0.58 17.19 4.86
CA PHE A 103 -0.33 16.19 5.41
C PHE A 103 0.37 14.96 6.04
N ARG A 104 1.55 15.16 6.65
CA ARG A 104 2.29 14.13 7.40
C ARG A 104 2.06 14.28 8.89
N GLY A 105 2.08 13.16 9.62
CA GLY A 105 1.86 13.09 11.06
C GLY A 105 0.57 12.38 11.44
N TYR A 106 0.02 12.75 12.60
CA TYR A 106 -1.10 12.06 13.23
C TYR A 106 -2.47 12.49 12.71
N THR A 107 -3.33 11.50 12.47
CA THR A 107 -4.77 11.63 12.22
C THR A 107 -5.54 11.04 13.40
N PRO A 108 -6.36 11.82 14.13
CA PRO A 108 -7.18 11.30 15.22
C PRO A 108 -8.40 10.51 14.70
N LEU A 109 -9.02 9.74 15.59
CA LEU A 109 -10.33 9.12 15.34
C LEU A 109 -11.31 10.15 14.79
N LEU A 110 -12.16 9.69 13.86
CA LEU A 110 -13.15 10.51 13.16
C LEU A 110 -12.53 11.61 12.27
N GLY A 111 -11.27 11.44 11.87
CA GLY A 111 -10.66 12.16 10.75
C GLY A 111 -10.57 13.68 10.90
N GLY A 112 -10.51 14.20 12.13
CA GLY A 112 -10.38 15.64 12.36
C GLY A 112 -11.67 16.45 12.20
N HIS A 113 -12.86 15.82 12.29
CA HIS A 113 -14.10 16.55 12.52
C HIS A 113 -14.07 17.24 13.90
N GLN A 114 -13.39 18.39 14.00
CA GLN A 114 -13.71 19.40 15.01
C GLN A 114 -15.02 20.08 14.61
N SER A 115 -16.11 19.30 14.57
CA SER A 115 -17.43 19.92 14.68
C SER A 115 -17.52 20.45 16.11
N THR A 116 -17.66 21.76 16.28
CA THR A 116 -18.04 22.35 17.57
C THR A 116 -19.49 22.03 17.96
N GLN A 117 -20.18 21.22 17.15
CA GLN A 117 -21.53 20.74 17.40
C GLN A 117 -21.44 19.27 17.82
N VAL A 118 -22.13 18.93 18.92
CA VAL A 118 -22.34 17.54 19.31
C VAL A 118 -23.24 16.92 18.25
N GLU A 119 -22.66 16.19 17.31
CA GLU A 119 -23.43 15.35 16.39
C GLU A 119 -23.95 14.14 17.17
N GLU A 120 -25.25 13.87 17.10
CA GLU A 120 -25.86 12.68 17.74
C GLU A 120 -25.30 11.35 17.19
N LYS A 121 -24.64 11.39 16.02
CA LYS A 121 -23.92 10.29 15.38
C LYS A 121 -22.65 10.84 14.73
N PRO A 122 -21.48 10.70 15.36
CA PRO A 122 -20.23 11.17 14.77
C PRO A 122 -19.98 10.45 13.43
N SER A 123 -19.76 11.22 12.37
CA SER A 123 -19.36 10.69 11.07
C SER A 123 -17.84 10.78 10.91
N GLY A 124 -17.18 9.68 10.54
CA GLY A 124 -15.72 9.64 10.33
C GLY A 124 -15.12 8.24 10.55
N ASN A 125 -13.86 8.06 10.15
CA ASN A 125 -13.16 6.77 10.27
C ASN A 125 -12.98 6.40 11.74
N LEU A 126 -13.32 5.15 12.10
CA LEU A 126 -13.00 4.56 13.41
C LEU A 126 -11.58 4.00 13.40
N SER A 127 -10.63 4.85 13.00
CA SER A 127 -9.21 4.56 13.01
C SER A 127 -8.40 5.80 13.34
N GLU A 128 -7.27 5.59 14.00
CA GLU A 128 -6.20 6.57 14.07
C GLU A 128 -5.13 6.22 13.05
N ALA A 129 -4.41 7.22 12.56
CA ALA A 129 -3.31 7.01 11.64
C ALA A 129 -2.09 7.86 11.98
N PHE A 130 -0.91 7.41 11.56
CA PHE A 130 0.31 8.20 11.54
C PHE A 130 1.00 8.03 10.19
N ASP A 131 1.22 9.16 9.51
CA ASP A 131 1.68 9.22 8.13
C ASP A 131 3.08 9.80 8.01
N ILE A 132 3.93 9.14 7.23
CA ILE A 132 5.21 9.69 6.77
C ILE A 132 5.30 9.67 5.25
N GLY A 133 5.92 10.69 4.68
CA GLY A 133 6.33 10.72 3.28
C GLY A 133 7.79 10.36 3.10
N TYR A 134 8.21 10.34 1.84
CA TYR A 134 9.60 10.14 1.46
C TYR A 134 10.53 11.20 2.07
N GLU A 135 11.57 10.75 2.79
CA GLU A 135 12.70 11.56 3.21
C GLU A 135 14.02 10.82 2.92
N LEU A 136 15.09 11.56 2.60
CA LEU A 136 16.38 10.98 2.21
C LEU A 136 16.96 10.03 3.27
N ALA A 137 16.69 10.29 4.55
CA ALA A 137 17.15 9.43 5.64
C ALA A 137 16.51 8.03 5.63
N GLY A 138 15.36 7.87 4.96
CA GLY A 138 14.67 6.60 4.77
C GLY A 138 14.98 5.92 3.44
N ASP A 139 15.98 6.40 2.68
CA ASP A 139 16.32 5.84 1.37
C ASP A 139 17.77 5.35 1.33
N ARG A 140 17.94 4.03 1.22
CA ARG A 140 19.26 3.37 1.13
C ARG A 140 20.02 3.67 -0.16
N GLN A 141 19.31 4.14 -1.19
CA GLN A 141 19.88 4.49 -2.49
C GLN A 141 20.17 6.00 -2.61
N ALA A 142 19.75 6.81 -1.63
CA ALA A 142 20.05 8.24 -1.61
C ALA A 142 21.55 8.50 -1.41
N LYS A 143 22.06 9.48 -2.14
CA LYS A 143 23.44 9.96 -2.04
C LYS A 143 23.50 11.16 -1.09
N PRO A 144 24.64 11.40 -0.41
CA PRO A 144 24.82 12.62 0.40
C PRO A 144 24.65 13.93 -0.37
N THR A 145 24.78 13.88 -1.70
CA THR A 145 24.61 15.02 -2.61
C THR A 145 23.18 15.17 -3.14
N ASP A 146 22.30 14.19 -2.88
CA ASP A 146 20.92 14.28 -3.34
C ASP A 146 20.20 15.38 -2.54
N VAL A 147 19.47 16.21 -3.27
CA VAL A 147 18.64 17.29 -2.73
C VAL A 147 17.24 17.06 -3.27
N LEU A 148 16.25 17.04 -2.38
CA LEU A 148 14.85 16.94 -2.80
C LEU A 148 14.44 18.21 -3.52
N SER A 149 13.65 18.06 -4.58
CA SER A 149 13.06 19.22 -5.24
C SER A 149 12.22 19.99 -4.23
N THR A 150 12.39 21.31 -4.19
CA THR A 150 11.39 22.20 -3.60
C THR A 150 10.23 22.25 -4.58
N ASP A 151 9.30 21.31 -4.51
CA ASP A 151 8.10 21.41 -5.34
C ASP A 151 7.05 22.31 -4.68
N ASP A 152 6.40 23.13 -5.50
CA ASP A 152 5.26 23.94 -5.07
C ASP A 152 4.04 23.06 -4.71
N ALA A 153 4.10 21.77 -5.04
CA ALA A 153 3.07 20.77 -4.78
C ALA A 153 3.09 20.22 -3.33
N GLY A 154 4.15 20.48 -2.55
CA GLY A 154 4.28 19.96 -1.19
C GLY A 154 4.35 18.43 -1.15
N MET A 155 4.89 17.81 -2.19
CA MET A 155 5.01 16.35 -2.27
C MET A 155 6.18 15.87 -1.41
N TYR A 156 7.24 16.69 -1.35
CA TYR A 156 8.40 16.50 -0.47
C TYR A 156 8.39 17.51 0.66
N GLY A 157 8.60 17.04 1.90
CA GLY A 157 8.70 17.90 3.07
C GLY A 157 8.99 17.11 4.33
N SER A 158 9.19 17.82 5.43
CA SER A 158 9.63 17.21 6.67
C SER A 158 8.50 16.44 7.32
N ASN A 159 8.73 15.15 7.55
CA ASN A 159 7.90 14.33 8.41
C ASN A 159 7.85 14.93 9.83
N ILE A 160 6.70 14.83 10.48
CA ILE A 160 6.51 15.32 11.86
C ILE A 160 6.63 14.13 12.80
N TRP A 161 7.83 13.92 13.32
CA TRP A 161 8.14 12.84 14.23
C TRP A 161 7.74 13.20 15.68
N PRO A 162 7.28 12.24 16.50
CA PRO A 162 7.14 12.46 17.93
C PRO A 162 8.50 12.79 18.55
N ARG A 163 8.49 13.53 19.66
CA ARG A 163 9.71 13.85 20.41
C ARG A 163 10.43 12.57 20.85
N GLU A 164 11.75 12.56 20.70
CA GLU A 164 12.58 11.40 21.05
C GLU A 164 12.43 11.03 22.54
N GLU A 165 12.19 11.99 23.42
CA GLU A 165 11.99 11.75 24.85
C GLU A 165 10.64 11.08 25.15
N LEU A 166 9.63 11.27 24.28
CA LEU A 166 8.31 10.66 24.42
C LEU A 166 8.30 9.23 23.88
N LEU A 167 8.98 8.99 22.77
CA LEU A 167 8.99 7.70 22.11
C LEU A 167 10.37 7.37 21.50
N PRO A 168 11.36 7.01 22.35
CA PRO A 168 12.74 6.80 21.91
C PRO A 168 12.86 5.73 20.82
N GLY A 169 13.64 6.03 19.77
CA GLY A 169 13.94 5.13 18.66
C GLY A 169 12.79 4.90 17.69
N PHE A 170 11.65 5.59 17.82
CA PHE A 170 10.51 5.42 16.92
C PHE A 170 10.86 5.81 15.49
N ARG A 171 11.47 6.99 15.31
CA ARG A 171 11.90 7.49 14.00
C ARG A 171 12.81 6.50 13.30
N ASP A 172 13.84 6.03 13.98
CA ASP A 172 14.83 5.12 13.39
C ASP A 172 14.22 3.75 13.05
N THR A 173 13.35 3.23 13.92
CA THR A 173 12.62 1.98 13.65
C THR A 173 11.72 2.11 12.43
N PHE A 174 10.99 3.23 12.32
CA PHE A 174 10.12 3.47 11.18
C PHE A 174 10.93 3.61 9.90
N LEU A 175 11.98 4.43 9.90
CA LEU A 175 12.81 4.65 8.71
C LEU A 175 13.52 3.37 8.25
N ASP A 176 13.96 2.49 9.16
CA ASP A 176 14.52 1.20 8.76
C ASP A 176 13.49 0.32 8.05
N TYR A 177 12.28 0.19 8.58
CA TYR A 177 11.19 -0.54 7.93
C TYR A 177 10.82 0.09 6.58
N TYR A 178 10.60 1.41 6.57
CA TYR A 178 10.26 2.18 5.38
C TYR A 178 11.29 1.99 4.27
N SER A 179 12.59 2.05 4.60
CA SER A 179 13.65 1.89 3.60
C SER A 179 13.64 0.51 2.92
N GLN A 180 13.27 -0.54 3.66
CA GLN A 180 13.16 -1.90 3.13
C GLN A 180 11.93 -2.06 2.22
N ILE A 181 10.81 -1.46 2.62
CA ILE A 181 9.59 -1.43 1.80
C ILE A 181 9.80 -0.60 0.53
N LEU A 182 10.55 0.51 0.61
CA LEU A 182 10.89 1.34 -0.54
C LEU A 182 11.75 0.56 -1.55
N ASP A 183 12.77 -0.15 -1.10
CA ASP A 183 13.58 -1.01 -1.97
C ASP A 183 12.72 -2.12 -2.61
N LEU A 184 11.89 -2.80 -1.81
CA LEU A 184 10.94 -3.80 -2.31
C LEU A 184 9.99 -3.19 -3.36
N GLY A 185 9.48 -1.99 -3.13
CA GLY A 185 8.60 -1.30 -4.08
C GLY A 185 9.29 -1.01 -5.42
N ARG A 186 10.55 -0.59 -5.39
CA ARG A 186 11.36 -0.40 -6.62
C ARG A 186 11.57 -1.72 -7.36
N ASP A 187 11.89 -2.80 -6.65
CA ASP A 187 12.03 -4.13 -7.27
C ASP A 187 10.72 -4.61 -7.88
N MET A 188 9.60 -4.41 -7.20
CA MET A 188 8.27 -4.75 -7.70
C MET A 188 7.91 -3.96 -8.96
N LEU A 189 8.26 -2.67 -9.04
CA LEU A 189 8.07 -1.87 -10.25
C LEU A 189 8.80 -2.41 -11.47
N ARG A 190 9.99 -2.97 -11.29
CA ARG A 190 10.70 -3.65 -12.38
C ARG A 190 9.98 -4.92 -12.84
N ILE A 191 9.40 -5.68 -11.92
CA ILE A 191 8.55 -6.83 -12.28
C ILE A 191 7.25 -6.39 -12.93
N PHE A 192 6.65 -5.29 -12.48
CA PHE A 192 5.48 -4.69 -13.14
C PHE A 192 5.82 -4.23 -14.57
N ALA A 193 7.00 -3.65 -14.79
CA ALA A 193 7.47 -3.31 -16.13
C ALA A 193 7.52 -4.56 -17.03
N LEU A 194 8.09 -5.67 -16.55
CA LEU A 194 8.10 -6.94 -17.28
C LEU A 194 6.69 -7.51 -17.50
N ALA A 195 5.78 -7.38 -16.53
CA ALA A 195 4.39 -7.83 -16.63
C ALA A 195 3.63 -7.04 -17.69
N LEU A 196 3.98 -5.76 -17.84
CA LEU A 196 3.55 -4.87 -18.90
C LEU A 196 4.43 -4.98 -20.14
N ASP A 197 5.31 -5.98 -20.28
CA ASP A 197 6.23 -6.15 -21.44
C ASP A 197 6.90 -4.84 -21.87
N LEU A 198 7.43 -4.14 -20.88
CA LEU A 198 8.32 -3.00 -21.01
C LEU A 198 9.75 -3.46 -20.66
N PRO A 199 10.77 -2.68 -21.02
CA PRO A 199 12.11 -2.86 -20.45
C PRO A 199 12.02 -2.91 -18.92
N GLU A 200 12.77 -3.82 -18.29
CA GLU A 200 12.69 -4.04 -16.84
C GLU A 200 12.99 -2.77 -16.03
N ASP A 201 13.84 -1.89 -16.56
CA ASP A 201 14.26 -0.62 -15.97
C ASP A 201 13.37 0.58 -16.34
N HIS A 202 12.23 0.35 -17.01
CA HIS A 202 11.39 1.42 -17.56
C HIS A 202 11.01 2.51 -16.54
N PHE A 203 10.72 2.13 -15.29
CA PHE A 203 10.30 3.06 -14.24
C PHE A 203 11.44 3.59 -13.36
N ASP A 204 12.68 3.10 -13.51
CA ASP A 204 13.78 3.41 -12.59
C ASP A 204 14.05 4.92 -12.45
N SER A 205 13.93 5.65 -13.56
CA SER A 205 14.19 7.09 -13.59
C SER A 205 13.16 7.92 -12.80
N VAL A 206 11.91 7.46 -12.72
CA VAL A 206 10.81 8.19 -12.07
C VAL A 206 10.64 7.82 -10.60
N VAL A 207 11.32 6.76 -10.13
CA VAL A 207 11.30 6.32 -8.72
C VAL A 207 12.62 6.54 -7.99
N LYS A 208 13.44 7.47 -8.48
CA LYS A 208 14.65 7.90 -7.78
C LYS A 208 14.30 8.52 -6.44
N HIS A 209 13.40 9.51 -6.41
CA HIS A 209 12.83 10.09 -5.20
C HIS A 209 11.30 9.99 -5.32
N PRO A 210 10.68 8.84 -5.01
CA PRO A 210 9.27 8.65 -5.29
C PRO A 210 8.39 9.44 -4.31
N GLY A 211 7.24 9.90 -4.79
CA GLY A 211 6.16 10.43 -3.93
C GLY A 211 5.45 9.31 -3.18
N SER A 212 6.15 8.59 -2.30
CA SER A 212 5.58 7.50 -1.52
C SER A 212 5.05 7.99 -0.17
N LEU A 213 3.98 7.36 0.31
CA LEU A 213 3.42 7.52 1.64
C LEU A 213 3.54 6.18 2.39
N SER A 214 3.83 6.24 3.68
CA SER A 214 3.71 5.09 4.58
C SER A 214 2.84 5.48 5.76
N ARG A 215 1.80 4.67 5.98
CA ARG A 215 0.76 4.91 6.96
C ARG A 215 0.70 3.78 7.97
N LEU A 216 0.89 4.10 9.24
CA LEU A 216 0.48 3.22 10.33
C LEU A 216 -1.00 3.49 10.63
N MET A 217 -1.77 2.44 10.89
CA MET A 217 -3.18 2.55 11.25
C MET A 217 -3.47 1.73 12.50
N PHE A 218 -4.33 2.28 13.35
CA PHE A 218 -4.83 1.61 14.53
C PHE A 218 -6.35 1.69 14.58
N TYR A 219 -6.98 0.52 14.73
CA TYR A 219 -8.41 0.37 14.87
C TYR A 219 -8.73 0.03 16.33
N PRO A 220 -9.36 0.94 17.09
CA PRO A 220 -9.75 0.63 18.46
C PRO A 220 -10.78 -0.50 18.51
N PRO A 221 -10.78 -1.34 19.56
CA PRO A 221 -11.81 -2.37 19.74
C PRO A 221 -13.22 -1.77 19.78
N GLN A 222 -14.16 -2.41 19.09
CA GLN A 222 -15.58 -2.06 19.14
C GLN A 222 -16.32 -2.93 20.16
N ALA A 223 -17.38 -2.40 20.77
CA ALA A 223 -18.16 -3.11 21.77
C ALA A 223 -18.87 -4.34 21.16
N VAL A 224 -18.76 -5.49 21.83
CA VAL A 224 -19.39 -6.73 21.38
C VAL A 224 -20.92 -6.62 21.48
N GLY A 225 -21.62 -6.94 20.39
CA GLY A 225 -23.09 -7.00 20.35
C GLY A 225 -23.80 -5.71 19.95
N MET A 226 -23.05 -4.68 19.54
CA MET A 226 -23.59 -3.55 18.78
C MET A 226 -23.42 -3.78 17.28
N ASP A 227 -24.10 -2.99 16.44
CA ASP A 227 -23.88 -3.00 15.00
C ASP A 227 -22.39 -2.78 14.71
N GLU A 228 -21.81 -3.62 13.85
CA GLU A 228 -20.41 -3.46 13.41
C GLU A 228 -20.30 -2.19 12.58
N HIS A 229 -19.33 -1.33 12.92
CA HIS A 229 -19.06 -0.10 12.17
C HIS A 229 -17.78 -0.27 11.35
N GLU A 230 -17.81 0.21 10.11
CA GLU A 230 -16.64 0.18 9.23
C GLU A 230 -15.48 0.99 9.83
N GLY A 231 -14.28 0.39 9.86
CA GLY A 231 -13.08 1.08 10.32
C GLY A 231 -12.64 2.19 9.35
N ILE A 232 -12.69 1.89 8.06
CA ILE A 232 -12.52 2.83 6.93
C ILE A 232 -13.57 2.46 5.89
N ALA A 233 -14.20 3.46 5.27
CA ALA A 233 -15.16 3.26 4.20
C ALA A 233 -14.50 2.57 2.97
N PRO A 234 -15.28 1.84 2.15
CA PRO A 234 -14.80 1.30 0.87
C PRO A 234 -14.14 2.38 0.00
N HIS A 235 -12.92 2.14 -0.44
CA HIS A 235 -12.17 3.04 -1.31
C HIS A 235 -11.25 2.26 -2.26
N THR A 236 -10.75 2.95 -3.27
CA THR A 236 -9.60 2.54 -4.08
C THR A 236 -8.39 3.35 -3.67
N ASP A 237 -7.20 2.75 -3.74
CA ASP A 237 -5.96 3.46 -3.48
C ASP A 237 -5.59 4.31 -4.69
N TYR A 238 -5.15 5.54 -4.45
CA TYR A 238 -4.69 6.43 -5.51
C TYR A 238 -3.26 6.11 -5.95
N GLU A 239 -2.45 5.36 -5.19
CA GLU A 239 -1.07 5.09 -5.59
C GLU A 239 -0.95 4.17 -6.83
N CYS A 240 0.28 3.93 -7.30
CA CYS A 240 0.52 2.89 -8.30
C CYS A 240 0.17 1.50 -7.75
N PHE A 241 0.55 1.23 -6.50
CA PHE A 241 0.21 0.03 -5.76
C PHE A 241 0.54 0.24 -4.28
N THR A 242 -0.07 -0.58 -3.44
CA THR A 242 0.13 -0.57 -1.98
C THR A 242 0.75 -1.90 -1.54
N ILE A 243 1.68 -1.85 -0.59
CA ILE A 243 2.19 -3.03 0.13
C ILE A 243 1.71 -2.93 1.57
N LEU A 244 0.79 -3.80 1.96
CA LEU A 244 0.08 -3.75 3.23
C LEU A 244 0.53 -4.90 4.14
N SER A 245 1.00 -4.54 5.34
CA SER A 245 1.24 -5.47 6.44
C SER A 245 0.04 -5.50 7.38
N GLN A 246 -0.48 -6.69 7.66
CA GLN A 246 -1.57 -6.89 8.60
C GLN A 246 -1.04 -7.41 9.93
N ASP A 247 -1.67 -6.98 11.02
CA ASP A 247 -1.60 -7.70 12.30
C ASP A 247 -2.50 -8.96 12.24
N THR A 248 -2.56 -9.73 13.32
CA THR A 248 -3.28 -11.00 13.45
C THR A 248 -4.81 -10.88 13.43
N VAL A 249 -5.35 -9.66 13.58
CA VAL A 249 -6.79 -9.41 13.52
C VAL A 249 -7.27 -9.34 12.06
N PRO A 250 -8.22 -10.20 11.63
CA PRO A 250 -8.70 -10.23 10.25
C PRO A 250 -9.68 -9.08 9.97
N ALA A 251 -9.14 -7.86 9.80
CA ALA A 251 -9.93 -6.64 9.58
C ALA A 251 -10.13 -6.28 8.09
N LEU A 252 -9.25 -6.73 7.20
CA LEU A 252 -9.29 -6.35 5.78
C LEU A 252 -10.25 -7.24 5.00
N GLN A 253 -11.14 -6.61 4.23
CA GLN A 253 -12.00 -7.26 3.25
C GLN A 253 -11.80 -6.64 1.87
N VAL A 254 -11.89 -7.47 0.84
CA VAL A 254 -11.74 -7.08 -0.57
C VAL A 254 -13.04 -7.37 -1.30
N LEU A 255 -13.57 -6.38 -2.00
CA LEU A 255 -14.79 -6.54 -2.79
C LEU A 255 -14.44 -7.23 -4.12
N ASN A 256 -15.09 -8.35 -4.40
CA ASN A 256 -14.95 -9.01 -5.69
C ASN A 256 -15.93 -8.45 -6.74
N LYS A 257 -15.79 -8.88 -7.99
CA LYS A 257 -16.64 -8.41 -9.10
C LYS A 257 -18.11 -8.85 -9.00
N SER A 258 -18.42 -9.83 -8.14
CA SER A 258 -19.78 -10.27 -7.80
C SER A 258 -20.41 -9.44 -6.67
N GLY A 259 -19.70 -8.43 -6.14
CA GLY A 259 -20.17 -7.61 -5.03
C GLY A 259 -20.10 -8.31 -3.66
N GLN A 260 -19.31 -9.39 -3.55
CA GLN A 260 -19.08 -10.09 -2.29
C GLN A 260 -17.78 -9.64 -1.64
N TRP A 261 -17.84 -9.45 -0.32
CA TRP A 261 -16.67 -9.11 0.50
C TRP A 261 -15.90 -10.39 0.87
N ILE A 262 -14.64 -10.45 0.43
CA ILE A 262 -13.72 -11.57 0.68
C ILE A 262 -12.73 -11.15 1.77
N VAL A 263 -12.68 -11.89 2.87
CA VAL A 263 -11.74 -11.63 3.97
C VAL A 263 -10.30 -11.92 3.52
N ALA A 264 -9.45 -10.90 3.56
CA ALA A 264 -8.00 -11.03 3.42
C ALA A 264 -7.41 -11.48 4.77
N LYS A 265 -7.37 -12.81 4.97
CA LYS A 265 -6.89 -13.41 6.22
C LYS A 265 -5.42 -13.05 6.48
N PRO A 266 -5.07 -12.57 7.69
CA PRO A 266 -3.68 -12.31 8.04
C PRO A 266 -2.80 -13.55 7.85
N MET A 267 -1.70 -13.39 7.12
CA MET A 267 -0.72 -14.44 6.88
C MET A 267 0.64 -13.95 7.38
N LYS A 268 1.21 -14.66 8.35
CA LYS A 268 2.52 -14.35 8.91
C LYS A 268 3.59 -14.33 7.80
N ASN A 269 4.46 -13.32 7.79
CA ASN A 269 5.50 -13.12 6.76
C ASN A 269 4.97 -13.02 5.32
N HIS A 270 3.76 -12.50 5.16
CA HIS A 270 3.21 -12.13 3.88
C HIS A 270 2.79 -10.66 3.92
N PHE A 271 2.87 -10.00 2.77
CA PHE A 271 2.19 -8.72 2.56
C PHE A 271 1.03 -8.91 1.61
N VAL A 272 -0.04 -8.14 1.80
CA VAL A 272 -1.08 -7.95 0.78
C VAL A 272 -0.60 -6.86 -0.16
N VAL A 273 -0.80 -7.04 -1.46
CA VAL A 273 -0.53 -6.05 -2.48
C VAL A 273 -1.79 -5.82 -3.30
N ASN A 274 -2.12 -4.56 -3.52
CA ASN A 274 -3.18 -4.14 -4.43
C ASN A 274 -2.67 -3.08 -5.40
N ILE A 275 -3.21 -3.12 -6.61
CA ILE A 275 -2.90 -2.14 -7.65
C ILE A 275 -3.86 -0.97 -7.50
N GLY A 276 -3.33 0.25 -7.43
CA GLY A 276 -4.12 1.47 -7.29
C GLY A 276 -4.43 2.12 -8.63
N ASP A 277 -5.23 3.18 -8.57
CA ASP A 277 -5.84 3.81 -9.74
C ASP A 277 -4.79 4.43 -10.68
N PHE A 278 -3.68 4.96 -10.16
CA PHE A 278 -2.64 5.59 -10.99
C PHE A 278 -1.92 4.61 -11.92
N PHE A 279 -1.82 3.33 -11.57
CA PHE A 279 -1.21 2.34 -12.47
C PHE A 279 -2.06 2.13 -13.74
N SER A 280 -3.38 2.33 -13.64
CA SER A 280 -4.26 2.28 -14.80
C SER A 280 -4.02 3.45 -15.79
N PHE A 281 -3.55 4.60 -15.31
CA PHE A 281 -3.23 5.77 -16.16
C PHE A 281 -1.90 5.62 -16.91
N TRP A 282 -0.93 4.86 -16.38
CA TRP A 282 0.31 4.53 -17.11
C TRP A 282 0.07 3.55 -18.27
N TYR A 283 -1.11 2.92 -18.31
CA TYR A 283 -1.57 2.07 -19.40
C TYR A 283 -2.59 2.81 -20.28
N HIS A 284 -2.09 3.57 -21.26
CA HIS A 284 -2.89 3.94 -22.43
C HIS A 284 -2.49 3.05 -23.60
N PRO A 285 -3.34 2.12 -24.05
CA PRO A 285 -3.15 1.51 -25.36
C PRO A 285 -3.38 2.60 -26.41
N SER A 286 -2.32 2.95 -27.13
CA SER A 286 -2.42 3.67 -28.40
C SER A 286 -3.14 2.84 -29.45
#